data_AF-A0A9D8FSW4-F1
#
_entry.id   AF-A0A9D8FSW4-F1
#
_cell.length_a   1.000
_cell.length_b   1.000
_cell.length_c   1.000
_cell.angle_alpha   90.00
_cell.angle_beta   90.00
_cell.angle_gamma   90.00
#
_symmetry.space_group_name_H-M   'P 1'
#
loop_
_entity.id
_entity.type
_entity.pdbx_description
1 polymer ?
#
loop_
_entity_poly.entity_id
_entity_poly.type
_entity_poly.pdbx_seq_one_letter_code
_entity_poly.pdbx_strand_id
1 'polypeptide(L)'
;MDNWDFRLVDYWDQTTSAINRSTLRLSKLGEPERKAACGQIRDAVRMRVHDLADEQLLQAVVSMVDDLYKYVNEEVLMAAALFEYLDAFGRTLTQAVRERGYVIRYVVENQFSGVDFLMLGPFDVFPRVFNAAGFVYICPQQLSLHLMQHDGITASEYPWAIAQYITEARHSGDRIVIKCHDEGQHYVFLEADYQEGALDIALRGGGAPGVLSIFRDDAPVAGSEVFVGFPEQKLGG
;
A
#
# COMPACT_ATOMS: atom_id res chain seq x y z
N MET A 1 7.83 -15.13 28.32
CA MET A 1 7.87 -14.14 27.22
C MET A 1 8.25 -14.92 25.99
N ASP A 2 7.31 -15.13 25.07
CA ASP A 2 7.61 -15.82 23.82
C ASP A 2 8.64 -15.00 23.04
N ASN A 3 9.77 -15.64 22.75
CA ASN A 3 10.84 -15.06 21.95
C ASN A 3 10.30 -14.88 20.52
N TRP A 4 10.18 -13.64 20.08
CA TRP A 4 9.85 -13.31 18.70
C TRP A 4 11.14 -13.46 17.87
N ASP A 5 11.48 -14.69 17.51
CA ASP A 5 12.58 -14.97 16.57
C ASP A 5 12.20 -14.40 15.20
N PHE A 6 13.06 -13.56 14.62
CA PHE A 6 12.68 -12.66 13.53
C PHE A 6 13.37 -13.04 12.21
N ARG A 7 12.57 -13.54 11.26
CA ARG A 7 12.84 -13.46 9.82
C ARG A 7 11.78 -12.56 9.19
N LEU A 8 12.18 -11.72 8.24
CA LEU A 8 11.28 -10.75 7.60
C LEU A 8 10.04 -11.45 7.00
N VAL A 9 10.25 -12.65 6.45
CA VAL A 9 9.20 -13.54 5.90
C VAL A 9 8.21 -14.08 6.95
N ASP A 10 8.62 -14.24 8.21
CA ASP A 10 7.74 -14.79 9.26
C ASP A 10 6.62 -13.80 9.64
N TYR A 11 6.88 -12.52 9.42
CA TYR A 11 5.96 -11.40 9.61
C TYR A 11 5.27 -11.00 8.30
N TRP A 12 5.83 -11.43 7.17
CA TRP A 12 5.30 -11.04 5.88
C TRP A 12 5.45 -12.13 4.84
N ASP A 13 4.34 -12.81 4.58
CA ASP A 13 4.21 -13.84 3.55
C ASP A 13 2.72 -14.20 3.43
N GLN A 14 2.15 -13.97 2.25
CA GLN A 14 0.75 -14.34 1.98
C GLN A 14 0.54 -15.86 2.03
N THR A 15 1.51 -16.68 1.60
CA THR A 15 1.39 -18.15 1.57
C THR A 15 1.22 -18.74 2.97
N THR A 16 1.70 -18.01 3.98
CA THR A 16 1.56 -18.39 5.38
C THR A 16 0.54 -17.52 6.12
N SER A 17 -0.16 -16.62 5.43
CA SER A 17 -1.11 -15.65 6.00
C SER A 17 -0.52 -14.85 7.16
N ALA A 18 0.74 -14.40 7.02
CA ALA A 18 1.50 -13.80 8.11
C ALA A 18 0.82 -12.56 8.72
N ILE A 19 0.19 -11.71 7.89
CA ILE A 19 -0.56 -10.52 8.35
C ILE A 19 -1.70 -10.95 9.29
N ASN A 20 -2.50 -11.94 8.90
CA ASN A 20 -3.61 -12.44 9.71
C ASN A 20 -3.12 -13.08 11.02
N ARG A 21 -2.05 -13.89 10.97
CA ARG A 21 -1.50 -14.52 12.18
C ARG A 21 -0.93 -13.50 13.16
N SER A 22 -0.17 -12.52 12.68
CA SER A 22 0.43 -11.48 13.52
C SER A 22 -0.65 -10.58 14.11
N THR A 23 -1.65 -10.21 13.31
CA THR A 23 -2.83 -9.47 13.76
C THR A 23 -3.58 -10.23 14.86
N LEU A 24 -3.87 -11.51 14.66
CA LEU A 24 -4.55 -12.36 15.64
C LEU A 24 -3.71 -12.57 16.90
N ARG A 25 -2.38 -12.62 16.78
CA ARG A 25 -1.50 -12.71 17.95
C ARG A 25 -1.53 -11.42 18.75
N LEU A 26 -1.46 -10.26 18.11
CA LEU A 26 -1.58 -8.96 18.77
C LEU A 26 -2.96 -8.73 19.39
N SER A 27 -4.03 -9.18 18.74
CA SER A 27 -5.40 -8.98 19.23
C SER A 27 -5.71 -9.75 20.52
N LYS A 28 -4.90 -10.77 20.86
CA LYS A 28 -5.02 -11.55 22.10
C LYS A 28 -4.30 -10.91 23.29
N LEU A 29 -3.50 -9.88 23.06
CA LEU A 29 -2.70 -9.21 24.09
C LEU A 29 -3.46 -8.05 24.74
N GLY A 30 -3.19 -7.80 26.02
CA GLY A 30 -3.61 -6.58 26.70
C GLY A 30 -2.87 -5.36 26.14
N GLU A 31 -3.41 -4.15 26.33
CA GLU A 31 -2.85 -2.91 25.75
C GLU A 31 -1.36 -2.68 26.06
N PRO A 32 -0.86 -2.85 27.32
CA PRO A 32 0.56 -2.67 27.61
C PRO A 32 1.46 -3.69 26.89
N GLU A 33 1.03 -4.95 26.83
CA GLU A 33 1.75 -6.04 26.18
C GLU A 33 1.76 -5.86 24.67
N ARG A 34 0.64 -5.42 24.09
CA ARG A 34 0.50 -5.13 22.67
C ARG A 34 1.40 -3.98 22.24
N LYS A 35 1.48 -2.91 23.04
CA LYS A 35 2.43 -1.80 22.81
C LYS A 35 3.88 -2.28 22.86
N ALA A 36 4.23 -3.13 23.81
CA ALA A 36 5.58 -3.71 23.91
C ALA A 36 5.90 -4.61 22.69
N ALA A 37 4.96 -5.45 22.26
CA ALA A 37 5.10 -6.28 21.08
C ALA A 37 5.27 -5.45 19.79
N CYS A 38 4.50 -4.36 19.64
CA CYS A 38 4.69 -3.42 18.54
C CYS A 38 6.07 -2.76 18.59
N GLY A 39 6.60 -2.43 19.76
CA GLY A 39 7.97 -1.95 19.92
C GLY A 39 9.01 -2.96 19.40
N GLN A 40 8.88 -4.22 19.81
CA GLN A 40 9.75 -5.31 19.37
C GLN A 40 9.71 -5.51 17.85
N ILE A 41 8.52 -5.43 17.24
CA ILE A 41 8.37 -5.51 15.78
C ILE A 41 9.15 -4.37 15.10
N ARG A 42 9.02 -3.12 15.56
CA ARG A 42 9.73 -1.97 14.98
C ARG A 42 11.24 -2.15 15.05
N ASP A 43 11.75 -2.55 16.21
CA ASP A 43 13.19 -2.74 16.44
C ASP A 43 13.74 -3.86 15.56
N ALA A 44 12.98 -4.95 15.43
CA ALA A 44 13.39 -6.10 14.62
C ALA A 44 13.40 -5.78 13.11
N VAL A 45 12.40 -5.04 12.62
CA VAL A 45 12.36 -4.53 11.23
C VAL A 45 13.58 -3.66 10.95
N ARG A 46 13.87 -2.67 11.81
CA ARG A 46 15.03 -1.77 11.61
C ARG A 46 16.34 -2.53 11.57
N MET A 47 16.55 -3.44 12.51
CA MET A 47 17.76 -4.27 12.58
C MET A 47 17.93 -5.10 11.30
N ARG A 48 16.87 -5.74 10.80
CA ARG A 48 16.98 -6.54 9.57
C ARG A 48 17.16 -5.70 8.31
N VAL A 49 16.43 -4.59 8.17
CA VAL A 49 16.59 -3.71 7.01
C VAL A 49 18.02 -3.17 6.94
N HIS A 50 18.62 -2.86 8.09
CA HIS A 50 20.02 -2.45 8.17
C HIS A 50 20.99 -3.51 7.62
N ASP A 51 20.74 -4.78 7.93
CA ASP A 51 21.64 -5.88 7.56
C ASP A 51 21.46 -6.40 6.11
N LEU A 52 20.34 -6.08 5.46
CA LEU A 52 20.07 -6.52 4.08
C LEU A 52 20.89 -5.74 3.06
N ALA A 53 21.31 -6.38 1.98
CA ALA A 53 21.79 -5.66 0.79
C ALA A 53 20.62 -4.92 0.11
N ASP A 54 20.93 -3.87 -0.67
CA ASP A 54 19.89 -3.05 -1.32
C ASP A 54 18.97 -3.89 -2.21
N GLU A 55 19.55 -4.77 -3.03
CA GLU A 55 18.82 -5.66 -3.93
C GLU A 55 17.83 -6.55 -3.18
N GLN A 56 18.27 -7.17 -2.08
CA GLN A 56 17.43 -8.04 -1.25
C GLN A 56 16.31 -7.26 -0.57
N LEU A 57 16.59 -6.05 -0.09
CA LEU A 57 15.58 -5.17 0.49
C LEU A 57 14.52 -4.80 -0.56
N LEU A 58 14.94 -4.39 -1.76
CA LEU A 58 14.01 -4.00 -2.82
C LEU A 58 13.13 -5.18 -3.26
N GLN A 59 13.71 -6.38 -3.41
CA GLN A 59 12.93 -7.59 -3.71
C GLN A 59 11.91 -7.90 -2.60
N ALA A 60 12.33 -7.83 -1.33
CA ALA A 60 11.40 -8.03 -0.21
C ALA A 60 10.27 -6.99 -0.24
N VAL A 61 10.58 -5.73 -0.53
CA VAL A 61 9.58 -4.65 -0.64
C VAL A 61 8.58 -4.90 -1.77
N VAL A 62 9.03 -5.40 -2.93
CA VAL A 62 8.14 -5.75 -4.04
C VAL A 62 7.11 -6.78 -3.59
N SER A 63 7.58 -7.92 -3.06
CA SER A 63 6.69 -8.97 -2.55
C SER A 63 5.79 -8.42 -1.46
N MET A 64 6.32 -7.52 -0.62
CA MET A 64 5.53 -6.96 0.46
C MET A 64 4.34 -6.13 -0.01
N VAL A 65 4.57 -5.16 -0.87
CA VAL A 65 3.51 -4.23 -1.28
C VAL A 65 2.46 -4.96 -2.11
N ASP A 66 2.88 -5.91 -2.94
CA ASP A 66 1.98 -6.73 -3.73
C ASP A 66 1.14 -7.68 -2.85
N ASP A 67 1.74 -8.35 -1.87
CA ASP A 67 1.03 -9.18 -0.90
C ASP A 67 0.04 -8.35 -0.05
N LEU A 68 0.36 -7.08 0.26
CA LEU A 68 -0.59 -6.19 0.95
C LEU A 68 -1.82 -5.93 0.07
N TYR A 69 -1.61 -5.68 -1.22
CA TYR A 69 -2.70 -5.47 -2.17
C TYR A 69 -3.58 -6.73 -2.28
N LYS A 70 -2.97 -7.91 -2.40
CA LYS A 70 -3.68 -9.20 -2.44
C LYS A 70 -4.46 -9.45 -1.14
N TYR A 71 -3.83 -9.21 0.02
CA TYR A 71 -4.48 -9.31 1.33
C TYR A 71 -5.75 -8.47 1.42
N VAL A 72 -5.71 -7.22 0.93
CA VAL A 72 -6.87 -6.34 0.97
C VAL A 72 -8.00 -6.80 0.04
N ASN A 73 -7.68 -7.49 -1.06
CA ASN A 73 -8.66 -8.04 -1.99
C ASN A 73 -9.26 -9.39 -1.55
N GLU A 74 -8.58 -10.17 -0.71
CA GLU A 74 -9.01 -11.53 -0.32
C GLU A 74 -9.76 -11.58 1.02
N GLU A 75 -9.10 -11.21 2.13
CA GLU A 75 -9.64 -11.41 3.48
C GLU A 75 -9.08 -10.37 4.45
N VAL A 76 -9.87 -9.33 4.75
CA VAL A 76 -9.45 -8.30 5.70
C VAL A 76 -10.12 -8.49 7.06
N LEU A 77 -9.33 -8.91 8.03
CA LEU A 77 -9.71 -8.83 9.44
C LEU A 77 -9.60 -7.38 9.92
N MET A 78 -10.68 -6.62 9.79
CA MET A 78 -10.76 -5.22 10.22
C MET A 78 -10.77 -5.11 11.76
N ALA A 79 -9.59 -5.24 12.37
CA ALA A 79 -9.37 -5.12 13.80
C ALA A 79 -8.37 -4.00 14.12
N ALA A 80 -8.47 -3.37 15.30
CA ALA A 80 -7.51 -2.37 15.74
C ALA A 80 -6.05 -2.90 15.71
N ALA A 81 -5.89 -4.18 16.06
CA ALA A 81 -4.61 -4.87 16.01
C ALA A 81 -3.99 -4.95 14.60
N LEU A 82 -4.79 -4.94 13.52
CA LEU A 82 -4.28 -4.90 12.14
C LEU A 82 -3.55 -3.59 11.89
N PHE A 83 -4.16 -2.47 12.26
CA PHE A 83 -3.57 -1.15 12.02
C PHE A 83 -2.34 -0.91 12.89
N GLU A 84 -2.35 -1.37 14.14
CA GLU A 84 -1.16 -1.35 15.00
C GLU A 84 -0.04 -2.23 14.43
N TYR A 85 -0.38 -3.39 13.84
CA TYR A 85 0.57 -4.26 13.16
C TYR A 85 1.18 -3.59 11.92
N LEU A 86 0.35 -3.05 11.03
CA LEU A 86 0.78 -2.38 9.80
C LEU A 86 1.60 -1.13 10.11
N ASP A 87 1.27 -0.40 11.18
CA ASP A 87 2.10 0.71 11.66
C ASP A 87 3.45 0.22 12.22
N ALA A 88 3.45 -0.83 13.04
CA ALA A 88 4.69 -1.34 13.61
C ALA A 88 5.61 -1.94 12.55
N PHE A 89 5.07 -2.69 11.59
CA PHE A 89 5.84 -3.39 10.57
C PHE A 89 5.97 -2.58 9.28
N GLY A 90 4.83 -2.34 8.61
CA GLY A 90 4.77 -1.69 7.30
C GLY A 90 5.33 -0.26 7.30
N ARG A 91 4.87 0.60 8.23
CA ARG A 91 5.38 1.98 8.31
C ARG A 91 6.86 2.02 8.66
N THR A 92 7.31 1.16 9.58
CA THR A 92 8.74 1.11 9.94
C THR A 92 9.59 0.67 8.76
N LEU A 93 9.14 -0.31 7.98
CA LEU A 93 9.84 -0.72 6.78
C LEU A 93 9.89 0.40 5.75
N THR A 94 8.75 1.02 5.42
CA THR A 94 8.70 2.09 4.41
C THR A 94 9.57 3.28 4.84
N GLN A 95 9.56 3.66 6.12
CA GLN A 95 10.49 4.65 6.67
C GLN A 95 11.95 4.25 6.45
N ALA A 96 12.34 3.01 6.79
CA ALA A 96 13.71 2.55 6.62
C ALA A 96 14.15 2.48 5.15
N VAL A 97 13.24 2.11 4.24
CA VAL A 97 13.47 2.13 2.78
C VAL A 97 13.72 3.56 2.30
N ARG A 98 12.92 4.53 2.77
CA ARG A 98 13.11 5.95 2.46
C ARG A 98 14.43 6.50 2.98
N GLU A 99 14.77 6.21 4.23
CA GLU A 99 16.05 6.60 4.86
C GLU A 99 17.25 6.05 4.09
N ARG A 100 17.08 4.90 3.43
CA ARG A 100 18.09 4.27 2.57
C ARG A 100 18.17 4.85 1.15
N GLY A 101 17.36 5.88 0.85
CA GLY A 101 17.38 6.61 -0.41
C GLY A 101 16.47 6.02 -1.49
N TYR A 102 15.44 5.28 -1.11
CA TYR A 102 14.49 4.67 -2.05
C TYR A 102 13.06 5.15 -1.89
N VAL A 103 12.32 5.23 -2.99
CA VAL A 103 10.89 5.57 -3.02
C VAL A 103 10.13 4.50 -3.78
N ILE A 104 9.20 3.86 -3.09
CA ILE A 104 8.26 2.87 -3.62
C ILE A 104 7.07 3.56 -4.31
N ARG A 105 6.81 3.18 -5.55
CA ARG A 105 5.64 3.59 -6.34
C ARG A 105 4.93 2.33 -6.80
N TYR A 106 3.76 2.06 -6.22
CA TYR A 106 2.95 0.92 -6.60
C TYR A 106 1.74 1.40 -7.39
N VAL A 107 1.69 1.08 -8.67
CA VAL A 107 0.65 1.51 -9.59
C VAL A 107 -0.16 0.28 -9.98
N VAL A 108 -1.47 0.40 -9.85
CA VAL A 108 -2.39 -0.71 -10.09
C VAL A 108 -3.48 -0.27 -11.05
N GLU A 109 -3.64 -1.06 -12.09
CA GLU A 109 -4.82 -1.11 -12.92
C GLU A 109 -5.64 -2.34 -12.48
N ASN A 110 -6.86 -2.13 -11.99
CA ASN A 110 -7.72 -3.25 -11.65
C ASN A 110 -9.18 -2.88 -11.82
N GLN A 111 -9.98 -3.75 -12.42
CA GLN A 111 -11.42 -3.55 -12.53
C GLN A 111 -12.14 -4.33 -11.43
N PHE A 112 -13.03 -3.65 -10.72
CA PHE A 112 -13.85 -4.27 -9.67
C PHE A 112 -15.26 -4.53 -10.19
N SER A 113 -15.88 -5.63 -9.74
CA SER A 113 -17.32 -5.82 -9.95
C SER A 113 -18.10 -4.75 -9.18
N GLY A 114 -19.31 -4.38 -9.63
CA GLY A 114 -20.07 -3.29 -9.01
C GLY A 114 -20.38 -3.49 -7.52
N VAL A 115 -20.52 -4.74 -7.06
CA VAL A 115 -20.74 -5.07 -5.64
C VAL A 115 -19.43 -4.98 -4.86
N ASP A 116 -18.35 -5.56 -5.40
CA ASP A 116 -17.04 -5.54 -4.74
C ASP A 116 -16.50 -4.12 -4.63
N PHE A 117 -16.70 -3.31 -5.66
CA PHE A 117 -16.27 -1.92 -5.71
C PHE A 117 -16.85 -1.06 -4.57
N LEU A 118 -18.13 -1.27 -4.22
CA LEU A 118 -18.80 -0.52 -3.15
C LEU A 118 -18.57 -1.12 -1.74
N MET A 119 -18.42 -2.44 -1.63
CA MET A 119 -18.36 -3.14 -0.33
C MET A 119 -16.93 -3.43 0.15
N LEU A 120 -16.04 -3.80 -0.76
CA LEU A 120 -14.66 -4.24 -0.48
C LEU A 120 -13.61 -3.41 -1.23
N GLY A 121 -14.06 -2.51 -2.10
CA GLY A 121 -13.24 -1.85 -3.10
C GLY A 121 -12.47 -0.63 -2.56
N PRO A 122 -12.12 0.31 -3.44
CA PRO A 122 -11.08 1.31 -3.20
C PRO A 122 -11.41 2.38 -2.14
N PHE A 123 -12.59 2.34 -1.51
CA PHE A 123 -13.16 3.48 -0.80
C PHE A 123 -12.85 3.58 0.69
N ASP A 124 -12.80 2.46 1.42
CA ASP A 124 -12.62 2.47 2.88
C ASP A 124 -11.45 1.59 3.33
N VAL A 125 -11.41 0.32 2.91
CA VAL A 125 -10.41 -0.62 3.45
C VAL A 125 -9.01 -0.32 2.90
N PHE A 126 -8.87 -0.20 1.59
CA PHE A 126 -7.62 0.13 0.90
C PHE A 126 -6.89 1.36 1.48
N PRO A 127 -7.50 2.56 1.54
CA PRO A 127 -6.82 3.74 2.05
C PRO A 127 -6.37 3.53 3.49
N ARG A 128 -7.18 2.90 4.34
CA ARG A 128 -6.82 2.67 5.76
C ARG A 128 -5.64 1.73 5.92
N VAL A 129 -5.60 0.64 5.16
CA VAL A 129 -4.52 -0.34 5.19
C VAL A 129 -3.22 0.25 4.66
N PHE A 130 -3.25 0.88 3.47
CA PHE A 130 -2.06 1.46 2.86
C PHE A 130 -1.52 2.67 3.64
N ASN A 131 -2.40 3.54 4.15
CA ASN A 131 -1.97 4.66 5.00
C ASN A 131 -1.34 4.15 6.30
N ALA A 132 -1.87 3.08 6.91
CA ALA A 132 -1.27 2.47 8.10
C ALA A 132 0.13 1.91 7.82
N ALA A 133 0.35 1.32 6.63
CA ALA A 133 1.65 0.83 6.18
C ALA A 133 2.62 1.93 5.71
N GLY A 134 2.21 3.21 5.72
CA GLY A 134 3.09 4.34 5.39
C GLY A 134 3.06 4.78 3.93
N PHE A 135 2.07 4.36 3.15
CA PHE A 135 1.86 4.84 1.78
C PHE A 135 0.86 5.99 1.75
N VAL A 136 1.01 6.90 0.78
CA VAL A 136 -0.08 7.77 0.34
C VAL A 136 -0.96 6.95 -0.62
N TYR A 137 -2.22 6.72 -0.25
CA TYR A 137 -3.17 6.06 -1.13
C TYR A 137 -3.86 7.07 -2.06
N ILE A 138 -3.87 6.77 -3.36
CA ILE A 138 -4.42 7.62 -4.41
C ILE A 138 -5.31 6.76 -5.30
N CYS A 139 -6.60 7.10 -5.36
CA CYS A 139 -7.55 6.45 -6.25
C CYS A 139 -8.53 7.49 -6.79
N PRO A 140 -8.54 7.80 -8.10
CA PRO A 140 -9.46 8.77 -8.68
C PRO A 140 -10.93 8.45 -8.38
N GLN A 141 -11.30 7.18 -8.33
CA GLN A 141 -12.65 6.75 -7.98
C GLN A 141 -13.00 7.16 -6.55
N GLN A 142 -12.09 6.96 -5.60
CA GLN A 142 -12.29 7.36 -4.21
C GLN A 142 -12.36 8.88 -4.07
N LEU A 143 -11.47 9.60 -4.76
CA LEU A 143 -11.49 11.05 -4.80
C LEU A 143 -12.82 11.58 -5.36
N SER A 144 -13.37 10.92 -6.38
CA SER A 144 -14.69 11.24 -6.92
C SER A 144 -15.78 11.12 -5.85
N LEU A 145 -15.75 10.04 -5.06
CA LEU A 145 -16.71 9.87 -3.96
C LEU A 145 -16.59 10.97 -2.90
N HIS A 146 -15.37 11.43 -2.58
CA HIS A 146 -15.19 12.55 -1.65
C HIS A 146 -15.74 13.87 -2.21
N LEU A 147 -15.53 14.15 -3.50
CA LEU A 147 -16.11 15.33 -4.16
C LEU A 147 -17.65 15.27 -4.17
N MET A 148 -18.21 14.11 -4.51
CA MET A 148 -19.64 13.86 -4.46
C MET A 148 -20.23 14.09 -3.07
N GLN A 149 -19.60 13.55 -2.02
CA GLN A 149 -20.05 13.71 -0.64
C GLN A 149 -19.98 15.16 -0.16
N HIS A 150 -18.97 15.90 -0.60
CA HIS A 150 -18.88 17.34 -0.34
C HIS A 150 -20.08 18.11 -0.91
N ASP A 151 -20.60 17.67 -2.06
CA ASP A 151 -21.79 18.24 -2.70
C ASP A 151 -23.12 17.64 -2.20
N GLY A 152 -23.07 16.77 -1.18
CA GLY A 152 -24.25 16.14 -0.58
C GLY A 152 -24.77 14.91 -1.31
N ILE A 153 -24.03 14.37 -2.29
CA ILE A 153 -24.38 13.16 -3.02
C ILE A 153 -23.88 11.93 -2.27
N THR A 154 -24.73 10.92 -2.13
CA THR A 154 -24.44 9.71 -1.33
C THR A 154 -23.65 8.65 -2.12
N ALA A 155 -23.02 7.71 -1.41
CA ALA A 155 -22.32 6.59 -2.05
C ALA A 155 -23.24 5.68 -2.88
N SER A 156 -24.53 5.56 -2.50
CA SER A 156 -25.53 4.85 -3.30
C SER A 156 -25.82 5.51 -4.64
N GLU A 157 -25.48 6.80 -4.78
CA GLU A 157 -25.66 7.56 -6.02
C GLU A 157 -24.44 7.51 -6.94
N TYR A 158 -23.37 6.84 -6.50
CA TYR A 158 -22.11 6.73 -7.21
C TYR A 158 -22.23 6.31 -8.68
N PRO A 159 -22.93 5.22 -9.04
CA PRO A 159 -22.93 4.72 -10.41
C PRO A 159 -23.52 5.71 -11.44
N TRP A 160 -24.37 6.64 -10.99
CA TRP A 160 -25.05 7.60 -11.86
C TRP A 160 -24.38 8.99 -11.85
N ALA A 161 -23.67 9.34 -10.77
CA ALA A 161 -23.08 10.66 -10.61
C ALA A 161 -21.59 10.72 -10.96
N ILE A 162 -20.84 9.60 -10.89
CA ILE A 162 -19.37 9.56 -11.06
C ILE A 162 -18.88 10.29 -12.32
N ALA A 163 -19.62 10.21 -13.44
CA ALA A 163 -19.24 10.83 -14.71
C ALA A 163 -19.05 12.36 -14.60
N GLN A 164 -19.71 13.01 -13.64
CA GLN A 164 -19.58 14.45 -13.41
C GLN A 164 -18.32 14.81 -12.60
N TYR A 165 -17.74 13.86 -11.87
CA TYR A 165 -16.68 14.10 -10.88
C TYR A 165 -15.33 13.48 -11.27
N ILE A 166 -15.32 12.41 -12.08
CA ILE A 166 -14.11 11.61 -12.32
C ILE A 166 -12.97 12.40 -12.97
N THR A 167 -13.27 13.34 -13.86
CA THR A 167 -12.26 14.17 -14.52
C THR A 167 -11.53 15.06 -13.51
N GLU A 168 -12.25 15.71 -12.61
CA GLU A 168 -11.67 16.52 -11.55
C GLU A 168 -10.90 15.65 -10.54
N ALA A 169 -11.43 14.47 -10.24
CA ALA A 169 -10.80 13.54 -9.32
C ALA A 169 -9.47 12.98 -9.88
N ARG A 170 -9.40 12.66 -11.17
CA ARG A 170 -8.14 12.27 -11.83
C ARG A 170 -7.12 13.40 -11.81
N HIS A 171 -7.54 14.63 -12.13
CA HIS A 171 -6.66 15.79 -12.04
C HIS A 171 -6.14 16.02 -10.61
N SER A 172 -7.00 15.82 -9.60
CA SER A 172 -6.60 15.88 -8.20
C SER A 172 -5.62 14.75 -7.83
N GLY A 173 -5.84 13.54 -8.33
CA GLY A 173 -4.93 12.40 -8.20
C GLY A 173 -3.54 12.70 -8.74
N ASP A 174 -3.46 13.25 -9.96
CA ASP A 174 -2.20 13.66 -10.59
C ASP A 174 -1.43 14.67 -9.74
N ARG A 175 -2.13 15.65 -9.16
CA ARG A 175 -1.51 16.65 -8.29
C ARG A 175 -0.95 16.02 -7.01
N ILE A 176 -1.62 15.02 -6.44
CA ILE A 176 -1.11 14.27 -5.29
C ILE A 176 0.12 13.46 -5.70
N VAL A 177 0.09 12.78 -6.85
CA VAL A 177 1.25 12.04 -7.38
C VAL A 177 2.46 12.95 -7.57
N ILE A 178 2.28 14.10 -8.22
CA ILE A 178 3.36 15.10 -8.42
C ILE A 178 3.94 15.52 -7.08
N LYS A 179 3.10 15.82 -6.09
CA LYS A 179 3.56 16.15 -4.74
C LYS A 179 4.34 15.00 -4.10
N CYS A 180 3.90 13.75 -4.27
CA CYS A 180 4.63 12.58 -3.79
C CYS A 180 5.99 12.43 -4.48
N HIS A 181 6.10 12.76 -5.77
CA HIS A 181 7.37 12.77 -6.49
C HIS A 181 8.32 13.83 -5.91
N ASP A 182 7.83 15.05 -5.71
CA ASP A 182 8.61 16.18 -5.20
C ASP A 182 9.09 15.94 -3.76
N GLU A 183 8.27 15.32 -2.92
CA GLU A 183 8.57 15.07 -1.50
C GLU A 183 9.26 13.71 -1.26
N GLY A 184 9.44 12.89 -2.30
CA GLY A 184 9.97 11.53 -2.17
C GLY A 184 9.12 10.65 -1.25
N GLN A 185 7.79 10.71 -1.40
CA GLN A 185 6.83 9.92 -0.61
C GLN A 185 6.49 8.62 -1.32
N HIS A 186 6.31 7.55 -0.55
CA HIS A 186 5.76 6.30 -1.06
C HIS A 186 4.29 6.47 -1.39
N TYR A 187 3.83 5.92 -2.51
CA TYR A 187 2.42 5.95 -2.83
C TYR A 187 1.93 4.67 -3.50
N VAL A 188 0.63 4.45 -3.35
CA VAL A 188 -0.15 3.51 -4.14
C VAL A 188 -1.10 4.32 -5.00
N PHE A 189 -1.08 4.07 -6.31
CA PHE A 189 -2.03 4.64 -7.25
C PHE A 189 -2.90 3.51 -7.80
N LEU A 190 -4.20 3.52 -7.51
CA LEU A 190 -5.15 2.53 -8.01
C LEU A 190 -6.13 3.21 -8.97
N GLU A 191 -6.05 2.81 -10.24
CA GLU A 191 -7.05 3.14 -11.26
C GLU A 191 -8.04 1.98 -11.36
N ALA A 192 -9.25 2.21 -10.83
CA ALA A 192 -10.27 1.18 -10.72
C ALA A 192 -11.18 1.08 -11.96
N ASP A 193 -11.09 2.06 -12.87
CA ASP A 193 -11.81 2.13 -14.14
C ASP A 193 -10.89 2.77 -15.20
N TYR A 194 -10.06 1.92 -15.81
CA TYR A 194 -8.98 2.35 -16.69
C TYR A 194 -9.47 3.19 -17.87
N GLN A 195 -8.75 4.28 -18.11
CA GLN A 195 -8.83 5.07 -19.33
C GLN A 195 -7.42 5.31 -19.86
N GLU A 196 -7.31 5.43 -21.18
CA GLU A 196 -6.04 5.73 -21.84
C GLU A 196 -5.41 7.00 -21.23
N GLY A 197 -4.13 6.90 -20.85
CA GLY A 197 -3.38 7.98 -20.23
C GLY A 197 -3.61 8.18 -18.73
N ALA A 198 -4.55 7.45 -18.10
CA ALA A 198 -4.86 7.63 -16.67
C ALA A 198 -3.69 7.31 -15.72
N LEU A 199 -2.71 6.53 -16.19
CA LEU A 199 -1.54 6.13 -15.41
C LEU A 199 -0.27 6.90 -15.78
N ASP A 200 -0.31 7.79 -16.78
CA ASP A 200 0.90 8.44 -17.34
C ASP A 200 1.68 9.20 -16.29
N ILE A 201 0.99 9.94 -15.41
CA ILE A 201 1.62 10.69 -14.33
C ILE A 201 2.13 9.76 -13.22
N ALA A 202 1.36 8.73 -12.87
CA ALA A 202 1.73 7.74 -11.86
C ALA A 202 2.95 6.89 -12.25
N LEU A 203 3.12 6.59 -13.54
CA LEU A 203 4.26 5.83 -14.07
C LEU A 203 5.43 6.72 -14.50
N ARG A 204 5.24 8.04 -14.57
CA ARG A 204 6.29 8.98 -15.00
C ARG A 204 7.53 8.88 -14.12
N GLY A 205 8.69 8.81 -14.75
CA GLY A 205 9.98 8.74 -14.05
C GLY A 205 10.30 7.36 -13.48
N GLY A 206 9.66 6.29 -14.00
CA GLY A 206 10.14 4.92 -13.79
C GLY A 206 11.60 4.78 -14.22
N GLY A 207 12.40 4.11 -13.39
CA GLY A 207 13.85 3.97 -13.59
C GLY A 207 14.69 5.17 -13.13
N ALA A 208 14.07 6.23 -12.58
CA ALA A 208 14.83 7.31 -11.94
C ALA A 208 15.63 6.78 -10.73
N PRO A 209 16.76 7.42 -10.37
CA PRO A 209 17.54 7.04 -9.19
C PRO A 209 16.67 6.94 -7.93
N GLY A 210 16.81 5.81 -7.24
CA GLY A 210 16.12 5.43 -6.02
C GLY A 210 14.62 5.17 -6.17
N VAL A 211 14.05 5.22 -7.37
CA VAL A 211 12.63 4.94 -7.59
C VAL A 211 12.41 3.45 -7.89
N LEU A 212 11.74 2.75 -6.97
CA LEU A 212 11.21 1.41 -7.20
C LEU A 212 9.80 1.54 -7.75
N SER A 213 9.63 1.22 -9.03
CA SER A 213 8.32 1.20 -9.69
C SER A 213 7.80 -0.23 -9.76
N ILE A 214 6.57 -0.43 -9.29
CA ILE A 214 5.89 -1.72 -9.32
C ILE A 214 4.54 -1.48 -9.98
N PHE A 215 4.24 -2.22 -11.05
CA PHE A 215 3.01 -2.11 -11.81
C PHE A 215 2.26 -3.45 -11.81
N ARG A 216 0.97 -3.40 -11.51
CA ARG A 216 0.03 -4.53 -11.56
C ARG A 216 -1.14 -4.21 -12.48
N ASP A 217 -1.40 -5.08 -13.43
CA ASP A 217 -2.57 -5.13 -14.30
C ASP A 217 -3.33 -6.47 -14.18
N ASP A 218 -2.69 -7.49 -13.59
CA ASP A 218 -3.29 -8.79 -13.32
C ASP A 218 -4.14 -8.82 -12.04
N ALA A 219 -5.15 -9.69 -12.05
CA ALA A 219 -6.01 -9.96 -10.89
C ALA A 219 -5.18 -10.34 -9.63
N PRO A 220 -5.55 -9.86 -8.43
CA PRO A 220 -4.77 -10.03 -7.21
C PRO A 220 -4.94 -11.41 -6.57
N VAL A 221 -4.56 -12.46 -7.28
CA VAL A 221 -4.59 -13.84 -6.80
C VAL A 221 -3.20 -14.35 -6.45
N ALA A 222 -3.11 -15.31 -5.53
CA ALA A 222 -1.87 -15.99 -5.20
C ALA A 222 -1.18 -16.55 -6.47
N GLY A 223 0.11 -16.25 -6.62
CA GLY A 223 0.91 -16.65 -7.79
C GLY A 223 0.84 -15.70 -9.00
N SER A 224 0.00 -14.67 -8.98
CA SER A 224 0.07 -13.59 -9.98
C SER A 224 1.30 -12.70 -9.77
N GLU A 225 1.85 -12.22 -10.87
CA GLU A 225 3.09 -11.44 -10.90
C GLU A 225 2.82 -9.93 -11.00
N VAL A 226 3.90 -9.15 -10.90
CA VAL A 226 3.90 -7.70 -11.09
C VAL A 226 5.09 -7.33 -11.99
N PHE A 227 4.95 -6.26 -12.75
CA PHE A 227 6.05 -5.68 -13.49
C PHE A 227 6.87 -4.79 -12.57
N VAL A 228 8.19 -4.99 -12.53
CA VAL A 228 9.07 -4.26 -11.62
C VAL A 228 10.15 -3.51 -12.38
N GLY A 229 10.21 -2.20 -12.19
CA GLY A 229 11.33 -1.35 -12.54
C GLY A 229 12.19 -1.09 -11.30
N PHE A 230 13.30 -1.81 -11.17
CA PHE A 230 14.28 -1.56 -10.12
C PHE A 230 15.11 -0.30 -10.43
N PRO A 231 15.47 0.51 -9.42
CA PRO A 231 16.34 1.66 -9.60
C PRO A 231 17.79 1.24 -9.86
N GLU A 232 18.46 1.91 -10.80
CA GLU A 232 19.88 1.65 -11.10
C GLU A 232 20.84 2.22 -10.05
N GLN A 233 20.42 3.28 -9.32
CA GLN A 233 21.20 3.99 -8.30
C GLN A 233 20.29 4.45 -7.16
N LYS A 234 20.84 4.96 -6.05
CA LYS A 234 20.07 5.55 -4.94
C LYS A 234 19.74 7.02 -5.19
N LEU A 235 18.76 7.58 -4.48
CA LEU A 235 18.59 9.03 -4.41
C LEU A 235 19.84 9.68 -3.78
N GLY A 236 20.47 10.59 -4.53
CA GLY A 236 21.66 11.34 -4.08
C GLY A 236 22.99 10.58 -4.13
N GLY A 237 23.03 9.42 -4.81
CA GLY A 237 24.25 8.68 -5.15
C GLY A 237 25.02 9.26 -6.32
#